data_AF-A0A939VE13-F1
#
_entry.id   AF-A0A939VE13-F1
#
_cell.length_a   1.000
_cell.length_b   1.000
_cell.length_c   1.000
_cell.angle_alpha   90.00
_cell.angle_beta   90.00
_cell.angle_gamma   90.00
#
_symmetry.space_group_name_H-M   'P 1'
#
loop_
_entity.id
_entity.type
_entity.pdbx_description
1 polymer ?
#
loop_
_entity_poly.entity_id
_entity_poly.type
_entity_poly.pdbx_seq_one_letter_code
_entity_poly.pdbx_strand_id
1 'polypeptide(L)'
;MKRVLILAVLFLTAFSGVSYAQSRLNEATLAKREARKNLIIKEWNTDAKSKTKWLDRITKYDELGRKIEEIEYNQYGVAWREVYEYDPVVDKIAKETKYNSKNKPILVRKYEYDEDGTRRKQYNYAPNGKLLTIKVFEYSSE
;
A
#
# COMPACT_ATOMS: atom_id res chain seq x y z
N MET A 1 18.13 -45.22 47.15
CA MET A 1 18.41 -44.63 45.83
C MET A 1 17.67 -43.30 45.73
N LYS A 2 18.34 -42.28 45.19
CA LYS A 2 18.14 -40.85 45.46
C LYS A 2 16.81 -40.30 44.93
N ARG A 3 16.13 -39.51 45.77
CA ARG A 3 15.02 -38.63 45.40
C ARG A 3 15.59 -37.49 44.54
N VAL A 4 15.06 -37.28 43.33
CA VAL A 4 15.39 -36.11 42.50
C VAL A 4 14.15 -35.22 42.49
N LEU A 5 14.23 -34.09 43.20
CA LEU A 5 13.36 -32.94 42.97
C LEU A 5 13.68 -32.40 41.57
N ILE A 6 12.70 -32.35 40.68
CA ILE A 6 12.81 -31.57 39.44
C ILE A 6 12.10 -30.24 39.70
N LEU A 7 12.91 -29.19 39.81
CA LEU A 7 12.45 -27.80 39.86
C LEU A 7 11.70 -27.46 38.57
N ALA A 8 10.54 -26.81 38.75
CA ALA A 8 9.79 -26.15 37.69
C ALA A 8 10.57 -24.96 37.13
N VAL A 9 10.63 -24.84 35.81
CA VAL A 9 10.92 -23.58 35.12
C VAL A 9 9.74 -23.31 34.19
N LEU A 10 8.78 -22.56 34.72
CA LEU A 10 7.75 -21.88 33.93
C LEU A 10 8.45 -20.81 33.08
N PHE A 11 8.62 -21.08 31.78
CA PHE A 11 8.91 -20.01 30.83
C PHE A 11 7.64 -19.19 30.64
N LEU A 12 7.46 -18.20 31.53
CA LEU A 12 6.59 -17.06 31.26
C LEU A 12 7.31 -16.20 30.21
N THR A 13 7.09 -16.49 28.93
CA THR A 13 7.38 -15.48 27.91
C THR A 13 6.34 -14.38 28.08
N ALA A 14 6.76 -13.33 28.79
CA ALA A 14 6.12 -12.03 28.71
C ALA A 14 6.13 -11.64 27.22
N PHE A 15 5.01 -11.89 26.54
CA PHE A 15 4.73 -11.25 25.27
C PHE A 15 4.56 -9.78 25.64
N SER A 16 5.67 -9.04 25.60
CA SER A 16 5.67 -7.59 25.67
C SER A 16 4.63 -7.12 24.67
N GLY A 17 3.51 -6.63 25.19
CA GLY A 17 2.45 -6.06 24.40
C GLY A 17 3.05 -4.93 23.58
N VAL A 18 3.39 -5.22 22.33
CA VAL A 18 3.48 -4.20 21.30
C VAL A 18 2.03 -3.75 21.15
N SER A 19 1.67 -2.74 21.93
CA SER A 19 0.41 -2.05 21.78
C SER A 19 0.51 -1.35 20.43
N TYR A 20 0.10 -2.04 19.37
CA TYR A 20 -0.09 -1.43 18.07
C TYR A 20 -1.22 -0.43 18.26
N ALA A 21 -0.87 0.83 18.46
CA ALA A 21 -1.80 1.93 18.33
C ALA A 21 -2.26 1.92 16.86
N GLN A 22 -3.33 1.18 16.57
CA GLN A 22 -4.00 1.31 15.29
C GLN A 22 -4.52 2.75 15.23
N SER A 23 -3.87 3.58 14.44
CA SER A 23 -4.42 4.87 14.02
C SER A 23 -5.78 4.56 13.39
N ARG A 24 -6.88 4.81 14.11
CA ARG A 24 -8.22 4.58 13.56
C ARG A 24 -8.38 5.49 12.35
N LEU A 25 -8.81 4.91 11.23
CA LEU A 25 -9.13 5.70 10.04
C LEU A 25 -10.18 6.74 10.42
N ASN A 26 -10.01 7.99 9.98
CA ASN A 26 -11.02 9.00 10.20
C ASN A 26 -12.32 8.66 9.43
N GLU A 27 -13.43 9.22 9.88
CA GLU A 27 -14.77 8.94 9.32
C GLU A 27 -14.83 9.24 7.82
N ALA A 28 -14.20 10.33 7.37
CA ALA A 28 -14.14 10.68 5.95
C ALA A 28 -13.46 9.59 5.11
N THR A 29 -12.42 8.95 5.63
CA THR A 29 -11.72 7.85 4.94
C THR A 29 -12.59 6.60 4.92
N LEU A 30 -13.28 6.28 6.02
CA LEU A 30 -14.21 5.16 6.09
C LEU A 30 -15.37 5.32 5.10
N ALA A 31 -15.99 6.51 5.04
CA ALA A 31 -17.05 6.81 4.10
C ALA A 31 -16.59 6.67 2.64
N LYS A 32 -15.39 7.18 2.31
CA LYS A 32 -14.80 7.00 0.97
C LYS A 32 -14.57 5.54 0.62
N ARG A 33 -14.09 4.74 1.57
CA ARG A 33 -13.86 3.31 1.36
C ARG A 33 -15.17 2.54 1.18
N GLU A 34 -16.18 2.84 1.99
CA GLU A 34 -17.49 2.21 1.86
C GLU A 34 -18.06 2.41 0.45
N ALA A 35 -18.01 3.63 -0.07
CA ALA A 35 -18.47 3.96 -1.42
C ALA A 35 -17.64 3.32 -2.55
N ARG A 36 -16.49 2.69 -2.25
CA ARG A 36 -15.54 2.16 -3.23
C ARG A 36 -15.36 0.65 -3.15
N LYS A 37 -16.08 -0.05 -2.28
CA LYS A 37 -15.96 -1.51 -2.16
C LYS A 37 -16.20 -2.20 -3.50
N ASN A 38 -15.24 -3.05 -3.90
CA ASN A 38 -15.26 -3.82 -5.16
C ASN A 38 -15.47 -2.96 -6.42
N LEU A 39 -15.14 -1.67 -6.35
CA LEU A 39 -15.40 -0.72 -7.43
C LEU A 39 -14.30 -0.80 -8.50
N ILE A 40 -14.72 -0.64 -9.75
CA ILE A 40 -13.82 -0.38 -10.88
C ILE A 40 -14.23 0.96 -11.50
N ILE A 41 -13.35 1.94 -11.43
CA ILE A 41 -13.53 3.27 -12.02
C ILE A 41 -12.82 3.32 -13.37
N LYS A 42 -13.51 3.80 -14.41
CA LYS A 42 -12.92 4.13 -15.72
C LYS A 42 -13.03 5.64 -15.94
N GLU A 43 -11.89 6.31 -16.02
CA GLU A 43 -11.80 7.74 -16.30
C GLU A 43 -11.50 7.93 -17.78
N TRP A 44 -12.21 8.87 -18.41
CA TRP A 44 -12.10 9.14 -19.85
C TRP A 44 -11.86 10.62 -20.08
N ASN A 45 -10.87 10.93 -20.88
CA ASN A 45 -10.68 12.27 -21.40
C ASN A 45 -11.50 12.45 -22.68
N THR A 46 -11.98 13.67 -22.91
CA THR A 46 -12.67 14.05 -24.13
C THR A 46 -12.07 15.35 -24.63
N ASP A 47 -11.57 15.34 -25.86
CA ASP A 47 -11.09 16.57 -26.50
C ASP A 47 -12.25 17.55 -26.66
N ALA A 48 -12.04 18.79 -26.23
CA ALA A 48 -13.10 19.78 -26.20
C ALA A 48 -13.60 20.17 -27.61
N LYS A 49 -12.74 20.08 -28.63
CA LYS A 49 -13.04 20.49 -30.00
C LYS A 49 -13.54 19.32 -30.84
N SER A 50 -12.74 18.27 -30.98
CA SER A 50 -13.07 17.10 -31.80
C SER A 50 -14.09 16.17 -31.16
N LYS A 51 -14.33 16.31 -29.84
CA LYS A 51 -15.15 15.41 -29.03
C LYS A 51 -14.64 13.96 -29.03
N THR A 52 -13.42 13.73 -29.51
CA THR A 52 -12.77 12.43 -29.44
C THR A 52 -12.60 12.05 -27.98
N LYS A 53 -13.00 10.83 -27.63
CA LYS A 53 -12.93 10.30 -26.27
C LYS A 53 -11.89 9.19 -26.21
N TRP A 54 -11.03 9.20 -25.20
CA TRP A 54 -10.05 8.14 -24.96
C TRP A 54 -9.99 7.78 -23.48
N LEU A 55 -9.69 6.52 -23.22
CA LEU A 55 -9.51 6.02 -21.87
C LEU A 55 -8.25 6.66 -21.29
N ASP A 56 -8.37 7.23 -20.09
CA ASP A 56 -7.26 7.86 -19.37
C ASP A 56 -6.76 6.93 -18.27
N ARG A 57 -7.69 6.43 -17.44
CA ARG A 57 -7.33 5.65 -16.25
C ARG A 57 -8.34 4.56 -15.95
N ILE A 58 -7.83 3.44 -15.44
CA ILE A 58 -8.65 2.44 -14.74
C ILE A 58 -8.11 2.29 -13.32
N THR A 59 -9.01 2.39 -12.33
CA THR A 59 -8.68 2.19 -10.91
C THR A 59 -9.57 1.11 -10.32
N LYS A 60 -8.96 0.12 -9.66
CA LYS A 60 -9.67 -0.98 -9.00
C LYS A 60 -9.54 -0.91 -7.50
N TYR A 61 -10.61 -1.27 -6.81
CA TYR A 61 -10.71 -1.31 -5.36
C TYR A 61 -11.12 -2.68 -4.87
N ASP A 62 -10.63 -3.07 -3.69
CA ASP A 62 -11.01 -4.32 -3.03
C ASP A 62 -12.31 -4.21 -2.23
N GLU A 63 -12.69 -5.30 -1.55
CA GLU A 63 -13.89 -5.39 -0.71
C GLU A 63 -13.88 -4.46 0.50
N LEU A 64 -12.72 -3.91 0.86
CA LEU A 64 -12.54 -2.92 1.91
C LEU A 64 -12.48 -1.49 1.34
N GLY A 65 -12.69 -1.32 0.04
CA GLY A 65 -12.67 -0.04 -0.64
C GLY A 65 -11.28 0.57 -0.79
N ARG A 66 -10.22 -0.25 -0.68
CA ARG A 66 -8.82 0.17 -0.81
C ARG A 66 -8.39 0.03 -2.26
N LYS A 67 -7.61 0.99 -2.75
CA LYS A 67 -7.11 0.98 -4.14
C LYS A 67 -6.08 -0.13 -4.28
N ILE A 68 -6.33 -1.12 -5.13
CA ILE A 68 -5.43 -2.28 -5.35
C ILE A 68 -4.71 -2.25 -6.69
N GLU A 69 -5.23 -1.52 -7.67
CA GLU A 69 -4.60 -1.37 -8.98
C GLU A 69 -4.98 -0.04 -9.62
N GLU A 70 -4.03 0.55 -10.33
CA GLU A 70 -4.22 1.73 -11.17
C GLU A 70 -3.47 1.55 -12.48
N ILE A 71 -4.14 1.80 -13.61
CA ILE A 71 -3.57 1.72 -14.96
C ILE A 71 -3.81 3.06 -15.62
N GLU A 72 -2.75 3.71 -16.07
CA GLU A 72 -2.84 4.91 -16.90
C GLU A 72 -2.61 4.57 -18.36
N TYR A 73 -3.36 5.23 -19.23
CA TYR A 73 -3.34 5.07 -20.67
C TYR A 73 -2.87 6.37 -21.33
N ASN A 74 -2.13 6.21 -22.43
CA ASN A 74 -1.81 7.28 -23.36
C ASN A 74 -2.25 6.87 -24.77
N GLN A 75 -1.93 7.69 -25.77
CA GLN A 75 -2.29 7.43 -27.18
C GLN A 75 -1.75 6.10 -27.75
N TYR A 76 -0.77 5.48 -27.10
CA TYR A 76 -0.16 4.21 -27.51
C TYR A 76 -0.64 3.00 -26.69
N GLY A 77 -1.63 3.18 -25.81
CA GLY A 77 -2.13 2.15 -24.90
C GLY A 77 -1.68 2.38 -23.47
N VAL A 78 -1.37 1.31 -22.72
CA VAL A 78 -0.96 1.43 -21.31
C VAL A 78 0.34 2.23 -21.21
N ALA A 79 0.31 3.34 -20.48
CA ALA A 79 1.50 4.12 -20.15
C ALA A 79 2.27 3.44 -19.01
N TRP A 80 1.56 3.11 -17.92
CA TRP A 80 2.06 2.38 -16.77
C TRP A 80 0.93 1.72 -16.00
N ARG A 81 1.29 0.79 -15.14
CA ARG A 81 0.39 0.18 -14.15
C ARG A 81 1.05 0.16 -12.79
N GLU A 82 0.27 0.36 -11.74
CA GLU A 82 0.72 0.23 -10.36
C GLU A 82 -0.23 -0.69 -9.59
N VAL A 83 0.34 -1.62 -8.83
CA VAL A 83 -0.39 -2.58 -7.98
C VAL A 83 -0.02 -2.32 -6.53
N TYR A 84 -1.01 -2.35 -5.66
CA TYR A 84 -0.89 -2.02 -4.23
C TYR A 84 -1.25 -3.24 -3.40
N GLU A 85 -0.35 -3.65 -2.53
CA GLU A 85 -0.54 -4.73 -1.57
C GLU A 85 -0.54 -4.15 -0.16
N TYR A 86 -1.56 -4.52 0.63
CA TYR A 86 -1.76 -4.02 1.97
C TYR A 86 -1.32 -5.04 3.01
N ASP A 87 -0.78 -4.54 4.11
CA ASP A 87 -0.60 -5.33 5.32
C ASP A 87 -1.99 -5.72 5.89
N PRO A 88 -2.26 -7.00 6.14
CA PRO A 88 -3.58 -7.46 6.56
C PRO A 88 -3.94 -7.05 7.99
N VAL A 89 -2.96 -6.67 8.82
CA VAL A 89 -3.16 -6.31 10.23
C VAL A 89 -3.22 -4.79 10.40
N VAL A 90 -2.27 -4.08 9.79
CA VAL A 90 -2.11 -2.63 10.00
C VAL A 90 -2.93 -1.81 9.00
N ASP A 91 -3.44 -2.43 7.94
CA ASP A 91 -4.26 -1.77 6.90
C ASP A 91 -3.55 -0.59 6.21
N LYS A 92 -2.23 -0.72 6.07
CA LYS A 92 -1.33 0.20 5.35
C LYS A 92 -0.72 -0.52 4.15
N ILE A 93 -0.18 0.24 3.20
CA ILE A 93 0.44 -0.34 2.01
C ILE A 93 1.76 -0.98 2.43
N ALA A 94 1.85 -2.30 2.29
CA ALA A 94 3.09 -3.05 2.53
C ALA A 94 4.02 -2.98 1.31
N LYS A 95 3.45 -2.99 0.09
CA LYS A 95 4.23 -2.99 -1.15
C LYS A 95 3.46 -2.32 -2.29
N GLU A 96 4.18 -1.53 -3.09
CA GLU A 96 3.72 -1.06 -4.39
C GLU A 96 4.62 -1.60 -5.48
N THR A 97 4.05 -2.03 -6.61
CA THR A 97 4.84 -2.44 -7.78
C THR A 97 4.40 -1.65 -8.99
N LYS A 98 5.34 -0.89 -9.58
CA LYS A 98 5.13 -0.16 -10.83
C LYS A 98 5.61 -1.00 -12.01
N TYR A 99 4.78 -1.07 -13.03
CA TYR A 99 5.01 -1.75 -14.30
C TYR A 99 5.04 -0.73 -15.43
N ASN A 100 5.87 -0.98 -16.43
CA ASN A 100 5.88 -0.19 -17.67
C ASN A 100 4.74 -0.61 -18.63
N SER A 101 4.67 0.06 -19.77
CA SER A 101 3.71 -0.21 -20.86
C SER A 101 3.73 -1.65 -21.39
N LYS A 102 4.85 -2.36 -21.25
CA LYS A 102 5.01 -3.77 -21.64
C LYS A 102 4.70 -4.74 -20.49
N ASN A 103 4.04 -4.25 -19.44
CA ASN A 103 3.68 -5.04 -18.28
C ASN A 103 4.89 -5.65 -17.51
N LYS A 104 6.08 -5.05 -17.65
CA LYS A 104 7.28 -5.49 -16.91
C LYS A 104 7.43 -4.64 -15.65
N PRO A 105 7.69 -5.25 -14.47
CA PRO A 105 7.96 -4.49 -13.27
C PRO A 105 9.23 -3.66 -13.48
N ILE A 106 9.20 -2.40 -13.04
CA ILE A 106 10.32 -1.47 -13.16
C ILE A 106 10.71 -0.87 -11.81
N LEU A 107 9.83 -0.93 -10.81
CA LEU A 107 10.07 -0.39 -9.48
C LEU A 107 9.20 -1.12 -8.45
N VAL A 108 9.79 -1.47 -7.32
CA VAL A 108 9.07 -1.97 -6.14
C VAL A 108 9.29 -0.99 -5.00
N ARG A 109 8.23 -0.61 -4.29
CA ARG A 109 8.32 0.27 -3.12
C ARG A 109 7.84 -0.42 -1.87
N LYS A 110 8.52 -0.15 -0.77
CA LYS A 110 8.11 -0.54 0.58
C LYS A 110 8.16 0.68 1.49
N TYR A 111 7.38 0.66 2.56
CA TYR A 111 7.17 1.81 3.42
C TYR A 111 7.44 1.49 4.89
N GLU A 112 7.97 2.49 5.59
CA GLU A 112 7.85 2.61 7.04
C GLU A 112 6.92 3.77 7.34
N TYR A 113 6.17 3.63 8.43
CA TYR A 113 5.20 4.61 8.88
C TYR A 113 5.55 5.11 10.27
N ASP A 114 5.19 6.35 10.55
CA ASP A 114 5.19 6.91 11.90
C ASP A 114 3.96 6.40 12.68
N GLU A 115 3.93 6.63 13.99
CA GLU A 115 2.85 6.15 14.87
C GLU A 115 1.49 6.75 14.52
N ASP A 116 1.47 7.97 14.00
CA ASP A 116 0.27 8.64 13.49
C ASP A 116 -0.21 8.08 12.13
N GLY A 117 0.56 7.16 11.54
CA GLY A 117 0.28 6.50 10.29
C GLY A 117 0.67 7.28 9.04
N THR A 118 1.38 8.40 9.18
CA THR A 118 2.06 9.09 8.08
C THR A 118 3.27 8.28 7.59
N ARG A 119 3.76 8.55 6.38
CA ARG A 119 4.88 7.78 5.80
C ARG A 119 6.18 8.33 6.37
N ARG A 120 6.98 7.51 7.04
CA ARG A 120 8.31 7.89 7.54
C ARG A 120 9.39 7.72 6.49
N LYS A 121 9.41 6.55 5.84
CA LYS A 121 10.38 6.20 4.79
C LYS A 121 9.73 5.46 3.64
N GLN A 122 10.27 5.66 2.46
CA GLN A 122 9.96 4.89 1.26
C GLN A 122 11.25 4.33 0.67
N TYR A 123 11.32 3.01 0.57
CA TYR A 123 12.42 2.28 -0.02
C TYR A 123 12.06 1.91 -1.46
N ASN A 124 12.85 2.38 -2.42
CA ASN A 124 12.65 2.07 -3.83
C ASN A 124 13.65 0.99 -4.27
N TYR A 125 13.16 -0.13 -4.74
CA TYR A 125 13.95 -1.27 -5.20
C TYR A 125 13.79 -1.46 -6.71
N ALA A 126 14.86 -1.90 -7.36
CA ALA A 126 14.78 -2.52 -8.67
C ALA A 126 13.99 -3.84 -8.59
N PRO A 127 13.45 -4.34 -9.71
CA PRO A 127 12.69 -5.59 -9.72
C PRO A 127 13.47 -6.82 -9.23
N ASN A 128 14.81 -6.78 -9.31
CA ASN A 128 15.69 -7.84 -8.80
C ASN A 128 15.99 -7.73 -7.29
N GLY A 129 15.34 -6.81 -6.58
CA GLY A 129 15.52 -6.61 -5.13
C GLY A 129 16.66 -5.67 -4.75
N LYS A 130 17.44 -5.13 -5.69
CA LYS A 130 18.47 -4.13 -5.38
C LYS A 130 17.83 -2.83 -4.89
N LEU A 131 18.22 -2.35 -3.71
CA LEU A 131 17.81 -1.03 -3.23
C LEU A 131 18.43 0.05 -4.13
N LEU A 132 17.59 0.94 -4.67
CA LEU A 132 17.99 2.03 -5.54
C LEU A 132 18.12 3.34 -4.76
N THR A 133 17.07 3.70 -4.00
CA THR A 133 17.03 4.96 -3.24
C THR A 133 16.15 4.81 -2.00
N ILE A 134 16.41 5.61 -0.98
CA ILE A 134 15.52 5.81 0.17
C ILE A 134 15.02 7.26 0.13
N LYS A 135 13.71 7.45 0.24
CA LYS A 135 13.10 8.75 0.50
C LYS A 135 12.68 8.80 1.97
N VAL A 136 13.13 9.83 2.67
CA VAL A 136 12.71 10.13 4.05
C VAL A 136 11.73 11.29 3.98
N PHE A 137 10.65 11.21 4.77
CA PHE A 137 9.67 12.28 4.86
C PHE A 137 9.79 12.94 6.22
N GLU A 138 9.74 14.27 6.23
CA GLU A 138 9.71 15.10 7.42
C GLU A 138 8.48 16.00 7.32
N TYR A 139 7.70 16.06 8.39
CA TYR A 139 6.46 16.81 8.45
C TYR A 139 6.59 17.93 9.49
N SER A 140 6.30 19.16 9.07
CA SER A 140 6.25 20.34 9.92
C SER A 140 4.96 21.09 9.67
N SER A 141 4.35 21.66 10.71
CA SER A 141 3.27 22.62 10.58
C SER A 141 3.83 24.05 10.62
N GLU A 142 3.32 24.92 9.76
CA GLU A 142 3.50 26.37 9.86
C GLU A 142 2.51 26.98 10.87
#